data_AF-A0A7J4S8W9-F1
#
_entry.id   AF-A0A7J4S8W9-F1
#
_cell.length_a   1.000
_cell.length_b   1.000
_cell.length_c   1.000
_cell.angle_alpha   90.00
_cell.angle_beta   90.00
_cell.angle_gamma   90.00
#
_symmetry.space_group_name_H-M   'P 1'
#
loop_
_entity.id
_entity.type
_entity.pdbx_description
1 polymer ?
#
loop_
_entity_poly.entity_id
_entity_poly.type
_entity_poly.pdbx_seq_one_letter_code
_entity_poly.pdbx_strand_id
1 'polypeptide(L)'
;MGFRSSIDGLDKVIRTEITPPKVILVTGPPGAMKTSFCYALMSRYLKDTGEFGLYTTLEETVQSHLRNMESLGIDVSLNMQISDFTDLREIDAVVGPDDQTDYIAFIEKMITHFKKLHGPKFRVFALDSLGALYSLMENNENMRKRMFYFFKML
;
A
#
# COMPACT_ATOMS: atom_id res chain seq x y z
N MET A 1 12.10 -8.75 15.44
CA MET A 1 12.36 -7.31 15.29
C MET A 1 11.01 -6.59 15.17
N GLY A 2 10.90 -5.31 15.58
CA GLY A 2 9.61 -4.57 15.61
C GLY A 2 9.53 -3.53 14.50
N PHE A 3 8.36 -2.90 14.32
CA PHE A 3 8.15 -1.89 13.28
C PHE A 3 9.17 -0.74 13.39
N ARG A 4 9.52 -0.35 14.61
CA ARG A 4 10.42 0.79 14.85
C ARG A 4 11.86 0.56 14.37
N SER A 5 12.28 -0.70 14.21
CA SER A 5 13.64 -1.05 13.78
C SER A 5 13.69 -1.52 12.34
N SER A 6 12.56 -1.45 11.63
CA SER A 6 12.48 -1.73 10.19
C SER A 6 13.21 -0.72 9.30
N ILE A 7 13.57 0.45 9.83
CA ILE A 7 14.42 1.43 9.16
C ILE A 7 15.46 1.91 10.17
N ASP A 8 16.71 2.04 9.74
CA ASP A 8 17.79 2.48 10.61
C ASP A 8 17.54 3.90 11.11
N GLY A 9 17.55 4.08 12.43
CA GLY A 9 17.28 5.36 13.09
C GLY A 9 15.81 5.69 13.29
N LEU A 10 14.86 4.90 12.79
CA LEU A 10 13.42 5.13 13.01
C LEU A 10 13.03 4.97 14.48
N ASP A 11 13.74 4.13 15.22
CA ASP A 11 13.62 3.93 16.67
C ASP A 11 13.95 5.18 17.49
N LYS A 12 14.75 6.11 16.93
CA LYS A 12 15.03 7.41 17.56
C LYS A 12 13.86 8.38 17.44
N VAL A 13 12.99 8.19 16.44
CA VAL A 13 11.81 9.02 16.18
C VAL A 13 10.58 8.41 16.84
N ILE A 14 10.37 7.09 16.67
CA ILE A 14 9.23 6.35 17.18
C ILE A 14 9.58 5.73 18.54
N ARG A 15 9.02 6.30 19.62
CA ARG A 15 9.31 5.88 21.00
C ARG A 15 8.62 4.59 21.45
N THR A 16 7.54 4.18 20.79
CA THR A 16 6.74 2.99 21.16
C THR A 16 6.48 2.11 19.94
N GLU A 17 6.30 0.80 20.13
CA GLU A 17 5.91 -0.07 19.00
C GLU A 17 4.55 0.37 18.46
N ILE A 18 4.35 0.16 17.16
CA ILE A 18 3.05 0.40 16.53
C ILE A 18 2.23 -0.88 16.69
N THR A 19 1.22 -0.82 17.55
CA THR A 19 0.27 -1.91 17.76
C THR A 19 -0.99 -1.65 16.92
N PRO A 20 -1.40 -2.58 16.04
CA PRO A 20 -2.64 -2.47 15.28
C PRO A 20 -3.89 -2.40 16.16
N PRO A 21 -4.99 -1.79 15.67
CA PRO A 21 -5.14 -1.17 14.35
C PRO A 21 -4.61 0.28 14.33
N LYS A 22 -3.79 0.62 13.32
CA LYS A 22 -3.25 1.96 13.09
C LYS A 22 -3.18 2.27 11.60
N VAL A 23 -3.54 3.49 11.23
CA VAL A 23 -3.30 4.05 9.90
C VAL A 23 -2.11 5.02 10.02
N ILE A 24 -1.10 4.82 9.18
CA ILE A 24 0.10 5.66 9.12
C ILE A 24 0.08 6.38 7.78
N LEU A 25 0.11 7.71 7.82
CA LEU A 25 0.17 8.53 6.62
C LEU A 25 1.61 9.00 6.40
N VAL A 26 2.21 8.62 5.28
CA VAL A 26 3.53 9.08 4.85
C VAL A 26 3.33 10.17 3.79
N THR A 27 3.76 11.40 4.09
CA THR A 27 3.59 12.57 3.22
C THR A 27 4.93 13.23 2.92
N GLY A 28 4.99 13.95 1.80
CA GLY A 28 6.19 14.63 1.34
C GLY A 28 6.12 14.96 -0.15
N PRO A 29 6.94 15.90 -0.64
CA PRO A 29 6.95 16.31 -2.03
C PRO A 29 7.36 15.16 -2.98
N PRO A 30 7.16 15.31 -4.30
CA PRO A 30 7.76 14.43 -5.30
C PRO A 30 9.27 14.31 -5.07
N GLY A 31 9.84 13.12 -5.27
CA GLY A 31 11.26 12.86 -5.03
C GLY A 31 11.67 12.68 -3.56
N ALA A 32 10.77 12.84 -2.58
CA ALA A 32 11.08 12.64 -1.15
C ALA A 32 11.24 11.15 -0.73
N MET A 33 11.37 10.23 -1.67
CA MET A 33 11.57 8.78 -1.44
C MET A 33 10.47 8.08 -0.61
N LYS A 34 9.22 8.57 -0.66
CA LYS A 34 8.08 7.99 0.09
C LYS A 34 7.86 6.51 -0.23
N THR A 35 7.82 6.18 -1.52
CA THR A 35 7.65 4.81 -2.05
C THR A 35 8.73 3.87 -1.49
N SER A 36 10.00 4.25 -1.67
CA SER A 36 11.16 3.50 -1.17
C SER A 36 11.14 3.35 0.36
N PHE A 37 10.76 4.40 1.09
CA PHE A 37 10.63 4.35 2.55
C PHE A 37 9.57 3.34 2.99
N CYS A 38 8.35 3.43 2.44
CA CYS A 38 7.26 2.51 2.76
C CYS A 38 7.63 1.07 2.40
N TYR A 39 8.21 0.85 1.23
CA TYR A 39 8.58 -0.47 0.75
C TYR A 39 9.70 -1.10 1.60
N ALA A 40 10.79 -0.36 1.86
CA ALA A 40 11.90 -0.85 2.68
C ALA A 40 11.44 -1.19 4.11
N LEU A 41 10.61 -0.33 4.69
CA LEU A 41 10.06 -0.54 6.03
C LEU A 41 9.24 -1.83 6.07
N MET A 42 8.33 -1.98 5.11
CA MET A 42 7.44 -3.13 5.05
C MET A 42 8.22 -4.41 4.75
N SER A 43 9.16 -4.37 3.81
CA SER A 43 9.98 -5.53 3.45
C SER A 43 10.78 -6.06 4.64
N ARG A 44 11.51 -5.18 5.34
CA ARG A 44 12.29 -5.56 6.52
C ARG A 44 11.39 -6.07 7.65
N TYR A 45 10.27 -5.40 7.91
CA TYR A 45 9.29 -5.84 8.90
C TYR A 45 8.81 -7.28 8.64
N LEU A 46 8.40 -7.57 7.40
CA LEU A 46 7.86 -8.88 7.02
C LEU A 46 8.95 -9.97 7.00
N LYS A 47 10.18 -9.62 6.61
CA LYS A 47 11.35 -10.51 6.68
C LYS A 47 11.66 -10.92 8.11
N ASP A 48 11.62 -9.97 9.04
CA ASP A 48 12.00 -10.19 10.45
C ASP A 48 10.92 -10.86 11.30
N THR A 49 9.65 -10.76 10.89
CA THR A 49 8.50 -11.28 11.66
C THR A 49 7.90 -12.54 11.05
N GLY A 50 8.11 -12.78 9.75
CA GLY A 50 7.43 -13.86 9.02
C GLY A 50 5.95 -13.59 8.77
N GLU A 51 5.48 -12.37 9.06
CA GLU A 51 4.13 -11.90 8.77
C GLU A 51 3.94 -11.66 7.28
N PHE A 52 2.69 -11.58 6.84
CA PHE A 52 2.30 -11.29 5.47
C PHE A 52 1.87 -9.83 5.31
N GLY A 53 2.19 -9.25 4.15
CA GLY A 53 1.72 -7.93 3.80
C GLY A 53 1.36 -7.77 2.34
N LEU A 54 0.45 -6.82 2.09
CA LEU A 54 -0.04 -6.46 0.77
C LEU A 54 0.39 -5.02 0.43
N TYR A 55 1.19 -4.86 -0.61
CA TYR A 55 1.61 -3.57 -1.14
C TYR A 55 0.85 -3.32 -2.46
N THR A 56 0.09 -2.24 -2.52
CA THR A 56 -0.66 -1.87 -3.72
C THR A 56 -0.10 -0.58 -4.31
N THR A 57 0.34 -0.63 -5.56
CA THR A 57 0.76 0.53 -6.34
C THR A 57 -0.28 0.90 -7.39
N LEU A 58 -0.53 2.19 -7.58
CA LEU A 58 -1.54 2.70 -8.51
C LEU A 58 -0.94 3.37 -9.75
N GLU A 59 0.32 3.76 -9.69
CA GLU A 59 0.98 4.58 -10.72
C GLU A 59 2.12 3.85 -11.42
N GLU A 60 2.61 2.75 -10.86
CA GLU A 60 3.75 2.00 -11.39
C GLU A 60 3.37 0.53 -11.58
N THR A 61 3.92 -0.11 -12.61
CA THR A 61 3.83 -1.56 -12.76
C THR A 61 4.65 -2.25 -11.67
N VAL A 62 4.26 -3.47 -11.27
CA VAL A 62 5.06 -4.29 -10.34
C VAL A 62 6.50 -4.44 -10.83
N GLN A 63 6.70 -4.62 -12.14
CA GLN A 63 8.03 -4.77 -12.72
C GLN A 63 8.89 -3.50 -12.57
N SER A 64 8.31 -2.32 -12.83
CA SER A 64 9.00 -1.04 -12.66
C SER A 64 9.35 -0.80 -11.20
N HIS A 65 8.38 -1.05 -10.32
CA HIS A 65 8.54 -0.90 -8.88
C HIS A 65 9.68 -1.77 -8.35
N LEU A 66 9.72 -3.06 -8.71
CA LEU A 66 10.77 -3.99 -8.28
C LEU A 66 12.16 -3.59 -8.77
N ARG A 67 12.31 -3.18 -10.04
CA ARG A 67 13.59 -2.66 -10.56
C ARG A 67 14.06 -1.44 -9.80
N ASN A 68 13.14 -0.53 -9.44
CA ASN A 68 13.47 0.66 -8.65
C ASN A 68 13.97 0.26 -7.25
N MET A 69 13.32 -0.69 -6.58
CA MET A 69 13.76 -1.17 -5.26
C MET A 69 15.11 -1.89 -5.32
N GLU A 70 15.34 -2.71 -6.34
CA GLU A 70 16.63 -3.38 -6.59
C GLU A 70 17.75 -2.37 -6.80
N SER A 71 17.52 -1.31 -7.57
CA SER A 71 18.51 -0.25 -7.81
C SER A 71 18.92 0.50 -6.54
N LEU A 72 18.05 0.49 -5.52
CA LEU A 72 18.28 1.10 -4.21
C LEU A 72 18.88 0.11 -3.20
N GLY A 73 19.09 -1.15 -3.58
CA GLY A 73 19.55 -2.21 -2.70
C GLY A 73 18.53 -2.61 -1.63
N ILE A 74 17.23 -2.37 -1.90
CA ILE A 74 16.16 -2.75 -0.97
C ILE A 74 15.74 -4.19 -1.28
N ASP A 75 15.98 -5.07 -0.32
CA ASP A 75 15.57 -6.47 -0.40
C ASP A 75 14.05 -6.59 -0.58
N VAL A 76 13.62 -7.57 -1.39
CA VAL A 76 12.22 -7.98 -1.53
C VAL A 76 11.90 -9.05 -0.48
N SER A 77 10.79 -8.88 0.23
CA SER A 77 10.29 -9.91 1.15
C SER A 77 9.41 -10.91 0.40
N LEU A 78 9.68 -12.21 0.57
CA LEU A 78 8.86 -13.29 0.00
C LEU A 78 7.45 -13.35 0.63
N ASN A 79 7.24 -12.71 1.78
CA ASN A 79 5.94 -12.63 2.43
C ASN A 79 5.17 -11.35 2.03
N MET A 80 5.60 -10.65 0.98
CA MET A 80 4.94 -9.47 0.45
C MET A 80 4.29 -9.77 -0.90
N GLN A 81 2.97 -9.60 -0.98
CA GLN A 81 2.28 -9.50 -2.27
C GLN A 81 2.35 -8.06 -2.76
N ILE A 82 2.76 -7.87 -4.01
CA ILE A 82 2.70 -6.58 -4.69
C ILE A 82 1.60 -6.67 -5.76
N SER A 83 0.70 -5.71 -5.76
CA SER A 83 -0.37 -5.59 -6.76
C SER A 83 -0.31 -4.22 -7.41
N ASP A 84 -0.40 -4.15 -8.73
CA ASP A 84 -0.56 -2.89 -9.45
C ASP A 84 -1.88 -2.84 -10.22
N PHE A 85 -2.37 -1.63 -10.48
CA PHE A 85 -3.61 -1.37 -11.23
C PHE A 85 -3.35 -0.71 -12.58
N THR A 86 -2.15 -0.83 -13.13
CA THR A 86 -1.81 -0.13 -14.38
C THR A 86 -2.71 -0.54 -15.52
N ASP A 87 -2.91 -1.86 -15.73
CA ASP A 87 -3.83 -2.39 -16.74
C ASP A 87 -5.29 -1.93 -16.52
N LEU A 88 -5.76 -1.93 -15.27
CA LEU A 88 -7.13 -1.49 -14.95
C LEU A 88 -7.34 -0.02 -15.31
N ARG A 89 -6.34 0.83 -15.07
CA ARG A 89 -6.39 2.25 -15.43
C ARG A 89 -6.42 2.47 -16.93
N GLU A 90 -5.69 1.67 -17.70
CA GLU A 90 -5.70 1.73 -19.16
C GLU A 90 -7.07 1.35 -19.73
N ILE A 91 -7.72 0.34 -19.15
CA ILE A 91 -9.08 -0.07 -19.52
C ILE A 91 -10.08 1.04 -19.15
N ASP A 92 -10.02 1.56 -17.92
CA ASP A 92 -10.93 2.61 -17.46
C ASP A 92 -10.83 3.91 -18.27
N ALA A 93 -9.69 4.15 -18.92
CA ALA A 93 -9.49 5.30 -19.80
C ALA A 93 -10.26 5.22 -21.14
N VAL A 94 -10.75 4.03 -21.52
CA VAL A 94 -11.43 3.79 -22.80
C VAL A 94 -12.89 3.33 -22.66
N VAL A 95 -13.33 2.97 -21.45
CA VAL A 95 -14.72 2.58 -21.17
C VAL A 95 -15.62 3.78 -20.87
N GLY A 96 -16.94 3.59 -20.94
CA GLY A 96 -17.92 4.61 -20.60
C GLY A 96 -17.96 4.91 -19.09
N PRO A 97 -18.52 6.07 -18.67
CA PRO A 97 -18.60 6.46 -17.26
C PRO A 97 -19.32 5.43 -16.37
N ASP A 98 -20.32 4.73 -16.91
CA ASP A 98 -21.11 3.73 -16.18
C ASP A 98 -20.37 2.39 -15.98
N ASP A 99 -19.29 2.17 -16.74
CA ASP A 99 -18.50 0.94 -16.73
C ASP A 99 -17.17 1.10 -15.95
N GLN A 100 -16.94 2.25 -15.31
CA GLN A 100 -15.71 2.52 -14.57
C GLN A 100 -15.54 1.62 -13.35
N THR A 101 -14.28 1.26 -13.06
CA THR A 101 -13.94 0.43 -11.92
C THR A 101 -14.17 1.18 -10.60
N ASP A 102 -14.89 0.56 -9.66
CA ASP A 102 -14.87 1.02 -8.25
C ASP A 102 -13.58 0.55 -7.57
N TYR A 103 -12.53 1.36 -7.67
CA TYR A 103 -11.22 1.09 -7.10
C TYR A 103 -11.23 0.82 -5.60
N ILE A 104 -12.09 1.50 -4.83
CA ILE A 104 -12.21 1.23 -3.39
C ILE A 104 -12.74 -0.18 -3.19
N ALA A 105 -13.88 -0.51 -3.80
CA ALA A 105 -14.46 -1.85 -3.66
C ALA A 105 -13.49 -2.94 -4.15
N PHE A 106 -12.69 -2.66 -5.18
CA PHE A 106 -11.66 -3.58 -5.66
C PHE A 106 -10.54 -3.79 -4.62
N ILE A 107 -9.98 -2.72 -4.06
CA ILE A 107 -8.98 -2.79 -2.98
C ILE A 107 -9.55 -3.53 -1.76
N GLU A 108 -10.79 -3.23 -1.35
CA GLU A 108 -11.45 -3.89 -0.23
C GLU A 108 -11.60 -5.40 -0.45
N LYS A 109 -11.99 -5.82 -1.66
CA LYS A 109 -12.06 -7.23 -2.05
C LYS A 109 -10.68 -7.89 -1.99
N MET A 110 -9.65 -7.20 -2.49
CA MET A 110 -8.27 -7.71 -2.47
C MET A 110 -7.76 -7.90 -1.03
N ILE A 111 -7.92 -6.90 -0.17
CA ILE A 111 -7.55 -6.98 1.25
C ILE A 111 -8.31 -8.13 1.92
N THR A 112 -9.62 -8.24 1.66
CA THR A 112 -10.46 -9.31 2.22
C THR A 112 -9.99 -10.69 1.74
N HIS A 113 -9.63 -10.83 0.47
CA HIS A 113 -9.09 -12.07 -0.09
C HIS A 113 -7.80 -12.50 0.64
N PHE A 114 -6.81 -11.61 0.73
CA PHE A 114 -5.54 -11.93 1.39
C PHE A 114 -5.67 -12.09 2.91
N LYS A 115 -6.57 -11.36 3.57
CA LYS A 115 -6.93 -11.60 4.98
C LYS A 115 -7.47 -13.02 5.18
N LYS A 116 -8.32 -13.53 4.28
CA LYS A 116 -8.83 -14.91 4.34
C LYS A 116 -7.74 -15.94 4.06
N LEU A 117 -6.87 -15.67 3.09
CA LEU A 117 -5.81 -16.59 2.66
C LEU A 117 -4.71 -16.75 3.72
N HIS A 118 -4.26 -15.66 4.32
CA HIS A 118 -3.15 -15.65 5.29
C HIS A 118 -3.60 -15.63 6.75
N GLY A 119 -4.90 -15.42 6.99
CA GLY A 119 -5.51 -15.42 8.33
C GLY A 119 -4.78 -14.45 9.28
N PRO A 120 -4.34 -14.92 10.46
CA PRO A 120 -3.69 -14.06 11.44
C PRO A 120 -2.34 -13.48 10.97
N LYS A 121 -1.74 -14.05 9.90
CA LYS A 121 -0.49 -13.53 9.35
C LYS A 121 -0.64 -12.26 8.52
N PHE A 122 -1.85 -11.95 8.05
CA PHE A 122 -2.07 -10.71 7.31
C PHE A 122 -1.93 -9.53 8.28
N ARG A 123 -0.84 -8.75 8.15
CA ARG A 123 -0.46 -7.78 9.18
C ARG A 123 -0.34 -6.35 8.69
N VAL A 124 0.09 -6.15 7.45
CA VAL A 124 0.38 -4.81 6.90
C VAL A 124 -0.23 -4.66 5.51
N PHE A 125 -0.92 -3.54 5.30
CA PHE A 125 -1.36 -3.09 3.99
C PHE A 125 -0.73 -1.72 3.70
N ALA A 126 -0.13 -1.57 2.53
CA ALA A 126 0.42 -0.31 2.04
C ALA A 126 -0.26 0.06 0.72
N LEU A 127 -0.65 1.33 0.59
CA LEU A 127 -1.26 1.89 -0.61
C LEU A 127 -0.38 3.04 -1.12
N ASP A 128 0.21 2.87 -2.29
CA ASP A 128 1.02 3.86 -2.98
C ASP A 128 0.38 4.26 -4.33
N SER A 129 -0.34 5.36 -4.46
CA SER A 129 -0.47 6.47 -3.52
C SER A 129 -1.94 6.85 -3.31
N LEU A 130 -2.24 7.45 -2.15
CA LEU A 130 -3.57 8.03 -1.93
C LEU A 130 -3.89 9.12 -2.96
N GLY A 131 -2.90 9.87 -3.44
CA GLY A 131 -3.07 10.89 -4.47
C GLY A 131 -3.61 10.31 -5.78
N ALA A 132 -3.02 9.20 -6.23
CA ALA A 132 -3.49 8.47 -7.41
C ALA A 132 -4.91 7.93 -7.21
N LEU A 133 -5.20 7.36 -6.04
CA LEU A 133 -6.54 6.88 -5.71
C LEU A 133 -7.58 8.01 -5.75
N TYR A 134 -7.24 9.19 -5.23
CA TYR A 134 -8.12 10.36 -5.29
C TYR A 134 -8.40 10.78 -6.72
N SER A 135 -7.39 10.82 -7.60
CA SER A 135 -7.55 11.18 -9.01
C SER A 135 -8.48 10.21 -9.75
N LEU A 136 -8.37 8.91 -9.46
CA LEU A 136 -9.24 7.87 -10.02
C LEU A 136 -10.69 7.96 -9.55
N MET A 137 -10.95 8.71 -8.48
CA MET A 137 -12.25 8.80 -7.85
C MET A 137 -12.91 10.18 -8.03
N GLU A 138 -12.32 11.11 -8.81
CA GLU A 138 -12.73 12.52 -8.92
C GLU A 138 -14.22 12.74 -9.22
N ASN A 139 -14.90 11.79 -9.86
CA ASN A 139 -16.33 11.88 -10.18
C ASN A 139 -17.27 11.48 -9.03
N ASN A 140 -16.75 11.12 -7.85
CA ASN A 140 -17.58 10.63 -6.74
C ASN A 140 -17.91 11.73 -5.72
N GLU A 141 -19.19 12.04 -5.54
CA GLU A 141 -19.65 12.81 -4.39
C GLU A 141 -19.25 12.10 -3.07
N ASN A 142 -18.93 12.87 -2.04
CA ASN A 142 -18.62 12.38 -0.69
C ASN A 142 -17.31 11.56 -0.52
N MET A 143 -16.27 11.85 -1.31
CA MET A 143 -14.92 11.26 -1.19
C MET A 143 -14.40 11.12 0.24
N ARG A 144 -14.49 12.19 1.03
CA ARG A 144 -14.02 12.17 2.43
C ARG A 144 -14.74 11.11 3.26
N LYS A 145 -16.05 10.95 3.06
CA LYS A 145 -16.88 9.96 3.74
C LYS A 145 -16.51 8.54 3.30
N ARG A 146 -16.32 8.31 1.99
CA ARG A 146 -15.88 7.01 1.46
C ARG A 146 -14.53 6.60 2.05
N MET A 147 -13.54 7.50 2.03
CA MET A 147 -12.22 7.24 2.62
C MET A 147 -12.28 6.97 4.13
N PHE A 148 -13.13 7.69 4.86
CA PHE A 148 -13.35 7.41 6.28
C PHE A 148 -13.85 5.98 6.53
N TYR A 149 -14.82 5.50 5.73
CA TYR A 149 -15.30 4.13 5.85
C TYR A 149 -14.28 3.09 5.41
N PHE A 150 -13.55 3.37 4.32
CA PHE A 150 -12.45 2.52 3.85
C PHE A 150 -11.43 2.29 4.96
N PHE A 151 -10.92 3.36 5.59
CA PHE A 151 -9.96 3.23 6.68
C PHE A 151 -10.54 2.60 7.95
N LYS A 152 -11.85 2.73 8.19
CA LYS A 152 -12.53 2.07 9.31
C LYS A 152 -12.68 0.56 9.10
N MET A 153 -12.69 0.09 7.84
CA MET A 153 -12.78 -1.32 7.50
C MET A 153 -11.45 -2.07 7.70
N LEU A 154 -10.32 -1.39 7.49
CA LEU A 154 -8.96 -1.96 7.60
C LEU A 154 -8.69 -2.58 8.97
#